data_AF-A0A7S4CXM6-F1
#
_entry.id   AF-A0A7S4CXM6-F1
#
_cell.length_a   1.000
_cell.length_b   1.000
_cell.length_c   1.000
_cell.angle_alpha   90.00
_cell.angle_beta   90.00
_cell.angle_gamma   90.00
#
_symmetry.space_group_name_H-M   'P 1'
#
loop_
_entity.id
_entity.type
_entity.pdbx_description
1 polymer ?
#
loop_
_entity_poly.entity_id
_entity_poly.type
_entity_poly.pdbx_seq_one_letter_code
_entity_poly.pdbx_strand_id
1 'polypeptide(L)'
;LVERVVKHLRHGCTKTAFGSPDVDVDYLDFVEAIFLLKAHIINFRKTLHPTLLYGSDSPHAESPEKAERKVTVVKDLLQACHDALNLMESYLVIRLGLTNPKPRVLRLCDRMGLHKPEEIRALLFVVLINAGVDLPTTAIRPTCSFMAKYAGMDHHTYLHFLSEDRPHVKQGLVGLSDARFKTTLSECTLKVPREALAALTGAPMSEAELLKLDKSALADVLNEEAAAMEDNG
;
A
#
# COMPACT_ATOMS: atom_id res chain seq x y z
N LEU A 1 -14.10 -5.33 5.20
CA LEU A 1 -13.45 -5.61 3.89
C LEU A 1 -14.46 -5.62 2.74
N VAL A 2 -15.39 -6.57 2.69
CA VAL A 2 -16.33 -6.73 1.56
C VAL A 2 -17.08 -5.43 1.27
N GLU A 3 -17.61 -4.75 2.30
CA GLU A 3 -18.27 -3.46 2.11
C GLU A 3 -17.37 -2.36 1.55
N ARG A 4 -16.08 -2.33 1.92
CA ARG A 4 -15.10 -1.36 1.37
C ARG A 4 -14.74 -1.70 -0.07
N VAL A 5 -14.45 -2.96 -0.37
CA VAL A 5 -14.18 -3.44 -1.74
C VAL A 5 -15.40 -3.18 -2.62
N VAL A 6 -16.60 -3.52 -2.15
CA VAL A 6 -17.86 -3.26 -2.85
C VAL A 6 -18.13 -1.76 -2.97
N LYS A 7 -17.81 -0.95 -1.96
CA LYS A 7 -17.88 0.52 -2.05
C LYS A 7 -17.02 1.00 -3.21
N HIS A 8 -15.75 0.61 -3.30
CA HIS A 8 -14.86 1.05 -4.36
C HIS A 8 -15.24 0.50 -5.75
N LEU A 9 -15.70 -0.75 -5.83
CA LEU A 9 -16.21 -1.31 -7.08
C LEU A 9 -17.49 -0.61 -7.56
N ARG A 10 -18.42 -0.28 -6.64
CA ARG A 10 -19.67 0.42 -6.96
C ARG A 10 -19.46 1.90 -7.27
N HIS A 11 -18.71 2.60 -6.42
CA HIS A 11 -18.37 4.01 -6.63
C HIS A 11 -17.45 4.17 -7.84
N GLY A 12 -16.70 3.11 -8.18
CA GLY A 12 -15.90 3.10 -9.38
C GLY A 12 -16.72 3.12 -10.67
N CYS A 13 -17.91 2.53 -10.65
CA CYS A 13 -18.86 2.63 -11.76
C CYS A 13 -19.55 4.00 -11.86
N THR A 14 -19.46 4.85 -10.83
CA THR A 14 -20.03 6.21 -10.84
C THR A 14 -18.94 7.25 -11.08
N LYS A 15 -19.23 8.25 -11.93
CA LYS A 15 -18.27 9.24 -12.47
C LYS A 15 -17.52 10.12 -11.46
N THR A 16 -17.67 9.94 -10.14
CA THR A 16 -17.30 10.93 -9.12
C THR A 16 -16.08 10.59 -8.24
N ALA A 17 -15.59 9.34 -8.19
CA ALA A 17 -14.63 8.91 -7.15
C ALA A 17 -13.17 9.46 -7.23
N PHE A 18 -12.86 10.40 -8.12
CA PHE A 18 -11.57 11.14 -8.19
C PHE A 18 -11.82 12.57 -8.71
N GLY A 19 -13.07 13.02 -8.67
CA GLY A 19 -13.45 14.41 -8.95
C GLY A 19 -13.74 15.19 -7.67
N SER A 20 -13.38 14.61 -6.52
CA SER A 20 -13.44 15.30 -5.24
C SER A 20 -12.28 16.30 -5.16
N PRO A 21 -12.38 17.35 -4.32
CA PRO A 21 -11.25 18.24 -4.03
C PRO A 21 -10.07 17.52 -3.36
N ASP A 22 -10.22 16.24 -2.99
CA ASP A 22 -9.22 15.46 -2.24
C ASP A 22 -8.85 14.15 -2.96
N VAL A 23 -8.29 14.31 -4.17
CA VAL A 23 -7.79 13.21 -5.01
C VAL A 23 -6.81 12.29 -4.26
N ASP A 24 -6.05 12.83 -3.30
CA ASP A 24 -5.06 12.07 -2.54
C ASP A 24 -5.71 11.09 -1.56
N VAL A 25 -6.70 11.55 -0.80
CA VAL A 25 -7.44 10.69 0.13
C VAL A 25 -8.18 9.60 -0.62
N ASP A 26 -8.89 9.94 -1.70
CA ASP A 26 -9.59 8.95 -2.53
C ASP A 26 -8.62 7.90 -3.11
N TYR A 27 -7.41 8.32 -3.47
CA TYR A 27 -6.37 7.44 -4.00
C TYR A 27 -5.82 6.50 -2.92
N LEU A 28 -5.49 7.03 -1.75
CA LEU A 28 -4.98 6.25 -0.63
C LEU A 28 -6.02 5.25 -0.12
N ASP A 29 -7.29 5.65 -0.01
CA ASP A 29 -8.39 4.75 0.36
C ASP A 29 -8.52 3.56 -0.62
N PHE A 30 -8.41 3.84 -1.93
CA PHE A 30 -8.48 2.80 -2.95
C PHE A 30 -7.28 1.85 -2.86
N VAL A 31 -6.08 2.40 -2.67
CA VAL A 31 -4.85 1.62 -2.52
C VAL A 31 -4.87 0.79 -1.23
N GLU A 32 -5.41 1.33 -0.13
CA GLU A 32 -5.65 0.59 1.11
C GLU A 32 -6.51 -0.65 0.84
N ALA A 33 -7.62 -0.49 0.12
CA ALA A 33 -8.51 -1.60 -0.19
C ALA A 33 -7.81 -2.71 -1.00
N ILE A 34 -6.92 -2.33 -1.94
CA ILE A 34 -6.04 -3.27 -2.66
C ILE A 34 -5.12 -4.02 -1.68
N PHE A 35 -4.43 -3.30 -0.78
CA PHE A 35 -3.51 -3.93 0.17
C PHE A 35 -4.23 -4.86 1.15
N LEU A 36 -5.40 -4.47 1.64
CA LEU A 36 -6.23 -5.31 2.50
C LEU A 36 -6.64 -6.61 1.78
N LEU A 37 -7.10 -6.51 0.53
CA LEU A 37 -7.46 -7.69 -0.26
C LEU A 37 -6.25 -8.61 -0.48
N LYS A 38 -5.08 -8.05 -0.83
CA LYS A 38 -3.82 -8.80 -0.94
C LYS A 38 -3.44 -9.50 0.37
N ALA A 39 -3.58 -8.81 1.50
CA ALA A 39 -3.31 -9.38 2.83
C ALA A 39 -4.21 -10.56 3.15
N HIS A 40 -5.51 -10.44 2.87
CA HIS A 40 -6.44 -11.55 3.03
C HIS A 40 -6.09 -12.73 2.14
N ILE A 41 -5.77 -12.52 0.86
CA ILE A 41 -5.32 -13.58 -0.06
C ILE A 41 -4.09 -14.30 0.49
N ILE A 42 -3.09 -13.56 0.96
CA ILE A 42 -1.86 -14.12 1.54
C ILE A 42 -2.17 -14.95 2.79
N ASN A 43 -3.03 -14.44 3.69
CA ASN A 43 -3.39 -15.15 4.91
C ASN A 43 -4.23 -16.40 4.62
N PHE A 44 -5.20 -16.32 3.69
CA PHE A 44 -5.97 -17.48 3.27
C PHE A 44 -5.07 -18.60 2.78
N ARG A 45 -4.10 -18.28 1.90
CA ARG A 45 -3.11 -19.27 1.42
C ARG A 45 -2.32 -19.91 2.56
N LYS A 46 -1.89 -19.13 3.56
CA LYS A 46 -1.18 -19.64 4.74
C LYS A 46 -2.04 -20.57 5.60
N THR A 47 -3.33 -20.28 5.77
CA THR A 47 -4.25 -21.11 6.56
C THR A 47 -4.65 -22.39 5.81
N LEU A 48 -4.78 -22.30 4.48
CA LEU A 48 -5.10 -23.44 3.60
C LEU A 48 -3.99 -24.47 3.54
N HIS A 49 -2.75 -24.01 3.39
CA HIS A 49 -1.63 -24.91 3.12
C HIS A 49 -1.44 -26.02 4.18
N PRO A 50 -1.51 -25.75 5.50
CA PRO A 50 -1.49 -26.79 6.51
C PRO A 50 -2.75 -27.68 6.48
N THR A 51 -3.92 -27.08 6.30
CA THR A 51 -5.22 -27.81 6.30
C THR A 51 -5.34 -28.79 5.14
N LEU A 52 -4.70 -28.48 4.00
CA LEU A 52 -4.67 -29.33 2.81
C LEU A 52 -3.60 -30.43 2.88
N LEU A 53 -2.45 -30.17 3.53
CA LEU A 53 -1.32 -31.10 3.57
C LEU A 53 -1.39 -32.10 4.73
N TYR A 54 -1.88 -31.67 5.89
CA TYR A 54 -1.88 -32.46 7.12
C TYR A 54 -3.30 -32.85 7.50
N GLY A 55 -4.10 -33.31 6.51
CA GLY A 55 -5.54 -33.57 6.63
C GLY A 55 -5.91 -33.95 8.05
N SER A 56 -6.71 -33.09 8.70
CA SER A 56 -6.77 -32.98 10.16
C SER A 56 -6.57 -34.33 10.87
N ASP A 57 -5.51 -34.48 11.67
CA ASP A 57 -5.29 -35.62 12.58
C ASP A 57 -6.39 -35.75 13.67
N SER A 58 -7.54 -35.15 13.44
CA SER A 58 -8.72 -35.21 14.27
C SER A 58 -9.27 -36.64 14.27
N PRO A 59 -9.58 -37.21 15.45
CA PRO A 59 -10.22 -38.51 15.58
C PRO A 59 -11.65 -38.56 14.99
N HIS A 60 -12.14 -37.44 14.44
CA HIS A 60 -13.35 -37.34 13.63
C HIS A 60 -12.98 -37.04 12.18
N ALA A 61 -12.37 -38.00 11.49
CA ALA A 61 -12.01 -37.86 10.09
C ALA A 61 -13.25 -37.52 9.26
N GLU A 62 -13.27 -36.32 8.65
CA GLU A 62 -14.32 -35.92 7.73
C GLU A 62 -14.34 -36.85 6.51
N SER A 63 -15.53 -37.11 5.95
CA SER A 63 -15.61 -37.93 4.74
C SER A 63 -14.78 -37.28 3.62
N PRO A 64 -14.09 -38.08 2.77
CA PRO A 64 -13.26 -37.57 1.68
C PRO A 64 -14.00 -36.58 0.78
N GLU A 65 -15.27 -36.84 0.51
CA GLU A 65 -16.14 -35.96 -0.28
C GLU A 65 -16.37 -34.58 0.38
N LYS A 66 -16.52 -34.52 1.71
CA LYS A 66 -16.65 -33.24 2.43
C LYS A 66 -15.34 -32.47 2.41
N ALA A 67 -14.21 -33.15 2.56
CA ALA A 67 -12.89 -32.53 2.46
C ALA A 67 -12.68 -31.96 1.06
N GLU A 68 -12.94 -32.73 0.00
CA GLU A 68 -12.82 -32.29 -1.40
C GLU A 68 -13.72 -31.09 -1.71
N ARG A 69 -15.00 -31.12 -1.28
CA ARG A 69 -15.91 -29.96 -1.44
C ARG A 69 -15.36 -28.70 -0.77
N LYS A 70 -14.80 -28.81 0.44
CA LYS A 70 -14.17 -27.67 1.13
C LYS A 70 -12.98 -27.13 0.35
N VAL A 71 -12.12 -28.02 -0.17
CA VAL A 71 -10.97 -27.59 -0.99
C VAL A 71 -11.44 -26.82 -2.22
N THR A 72 -12.45 -27.33 -2.93
CA THR A 72 -13.01 -26.67 -4.12
C THR A 72 -13.59 -25.31 -3.79
N VAL A 73 -14.47 -25.21 -2.78
CA VAL A 73 -15.06 -23.93 -2.36
C VAL A 73 -13.99 -22.89 -2.01
N VAL A 74 -12.92 -23.30 -1.34
CA VAL A 74 -11.86 -22.36 -0.97
C VAL A 74 -10.99 -21.97 -2.17
N LYS A 75 -10.72 -22.89 -3.10
CA LYS A 75 -10.04 -22.55 -4.37
C LYS A 75 -10.86 -21.55 -5.17
N ASP A 76 -12.17 -21.76 -5.28
CA ASP A 76 -13.08 -20.86 -5.99
C ASP A 76 -13.11 -19.47 -5.33
N LEU A 77 -13.16 -19.42 -4.00
CA LEU A 77 -13.10 -18.15 -3.26
C LEU A 77 -11.76 -17.43 -3.47
N LEU A 78 -10.64 -18.15 -3.43
CA LEU A 78 -9.32 -17.58 -3.66
C LEU A 78 -9.22 -17.01 -5.09
N GLN A 79 -9.75 -17.73 -6.08
CA GLN A 79 -9.81 -17.26 -7.46
C GLN A 79 -10.66 -16.00 -7.58
N ALA A 80 -11.85 -15.97 -6.99
CA ALA A 80 -12.71 -14.78 -6.99
C ALA A 80 -12.02 -13.57 -6.34
N CYS A 81 -11.24 -13.77 -5.27
CA CYS A 81 -10.43 -12.70 -4.67
C CYS A 81 -9.33 -12.20 -5.63
N HIS A 82 -8.68 -13.09 -6.38
CA HIS A 82 -7.70 -12.68 -7.40
C HIS A 82 -8.33 -11.90 -8.54
N ASP A 83 -9.50 -12.35 -9.02
CA ASP A 83 -10.22 -11.66 -10.09
C ASP A 83 -10.67 -10.27 -9.64
N ALA A 84 -11.19 -10.14 -8.41
CA ALA A 84 -11.54 -8.86 -7.81
C ALA A 84 -10.32 -7.93 -7.68
N LEU A 85 -9.16 -8.47 -7.27
CA LEU A 85 -7.93 -7.71 -7.15
C LEU A 85 -7.47 -7.18 -8.53
N ASN A 86 -7.43 -8.04 -9.54
CA ASN A 86 -7.05 -7.67 -10.91
C ASN A 86 -7.99 -6.62 -11.48
N LEU A 87 -9.29 -6.73 -11.21
CA LEU A 87 -10.29 -5.75 -11.60
C LEU A 87 -10.04 -4.40 -10.92
N MET A 88 -9.78 -4.38 -9.61
CA MET A 88 -9.46 -3.15 -8.88
C MET A 88 -8.18 -2.49 -9.38
N GLU A 89 -7.12 -3.26 -9.65
CA GLU A 89 -5.85 -2.74 -10.17
C GLU A 89 -6.03 -2.14 -11.58
N SER A 90 -6.73 -2.85 -12.47
CA SER A 90 -7.04 -2.37 -13.82
C SER A 90 -7.87 -1.08 -13.77
N TYR A 91 -8.84 -1.04 -12.86
CA TYR A 91 -9.67 0.12 -12.64
C TYR A 91 -8.86 1.32 -12.13
N LEU A 92 -7.92 1.11 -11.21
CA LEU A 92 -7.03 2.15 -10.73
C LEU A 92 -6.20 2.77 -11.87
N VAL A 93 -5.65 1.93 -12.76
CA VAL A 93 -4.88 2.39 -13.92
C VAL A 93 -5.72 3.30 -14.82
N ILE A 94 -6.94 2.87 -15.16
CA ILE A 94 -7.86 3.66 -16.00
C ILE A 94 -8.14 5.00 -15.34
N ARG A 95 -8.43 5.01 -14.03
CA ARG A 95 -8.77 6.23 -13.31
C ARG A 95 -7.61 7.19 -13.17
N LEU A 96 -6.42 6.69 -12.86
CA LEU A 96 -5.21 7.51 -12.84
C LEU A 96 -4.93 8.17 -14.18
N GLY A 97 -5.28 7.53 -15.30
CA GLY A 97 -5.19 8.13 -16.64
C GLY A 97 -6.17 9.27 -16.90
N LEU A 98 -7.24 9.39 -16.09
CA LEU A 98 -8.26 10.43 -16.18
C LEU A 98 -8.08 11.53 -15.13
N THR A 99 -7.22 11.33 -14.14
CA THR A 99 -7.03 12.25 -13.01
C THR A 99 -5.95 13.29 -13.32
N ASN A 100 -6.31 14.56 -13.22
CA ASN A 100 -5.41 15.70 -13.36
C ASN A 100 -5.75 16.78 -12.32
N PRO A 101 -4.83 17.15 -11.40
CA PRO A 101 -3.48 16.62 -11.26
C PRO A 101 -3.44 15.18 -10.75
N LYS A 102 -2.38 14.43 -11.08
CA LYS A 102 -2.14 13.10 -10.49
C LYS A 102 -2.03 13.21 -8.94
N PRO A 103 -2.36 12.14 -8.19
CA PRO A 103 -2.14 12.10 -6.74
C PRO A 103 -0.70 12.50 -6.35
N ARG A 104 -0.56 13.24 -5.25
CA ARG A 104 0.69 13.78 -4.70
C ARG A 104 1.76 12.73 -4.55
N VAL A 105 1.41 11.55 -4.02
CA VAL A 105 2.35 10.44 -3.85
C VAL A 105 2.91 9.93 -5.18
N LEU A 106 2.13 9.96 -6.26
CA LEU A 106 2.61 9.57 -7.59
C LEU A 106 3.49 10.64 -8.22
N ARG A 107 3.13 11.92 -8.07
CA ARG A 107 4.01 13.04 -8.46
C ARG A 107 5.34 13.01 -7.70
N LEU A 108 5.30 12.69 -6.40
CA LEU A 108 6.49 12.47 -5.59
C LEU A 108 7.33 11.29 -6.12
N CYS A 109 6.70 10.17 -6.48
CA CYS A 109 7.41 9.04 -7.09
C CYS A 109 8.11 9.45 -8.40
N ASP A 110 7.44 10.20 -9.26
CA ASP A 110 8.00 10.72 -10.51
C ASP A 110 9.24 11.59 -10.23
N ARG A 111 9.18 12.50 -9.25
CA ARG A 111 10.30 13.38 -8.85
C ARG A 111 11.50 12.62 -8.27
N MET A 112 11.24 11.53 -7.55
CA MET A 112 12.29 10.72 -6.93
C MET A 112 12.84 9.62 -7.86
N GLY A 113 12.33 9.52 -9.09
CA GLY A 113 12.71 8.47 -10.04
C GLY A 113 12.28 7.07 -9.60
N LEU A 114 11.16 6.96 -8.89
CA LEU A 114 10.54 5.68 -8.52
C LEU A 114 9.60 5.21 -9.63
N HIS A 115 10.16 4.59 -10.67
CA HIS A 115 9.39 4.17 -11.84
C HIS A 115 8.90 2.72 -11.78
N LYS A 116 9.52 1.89 -10.92
CA LYS A 116 9.12 0.49 -10.80
C LYS A 116 7.82 0.38 -10.01
N PRO A 117 6.81 -0.37 -10.51
CA PRO A 117 5.55 -0.56 -9.79
C PRO A 117 5.72 -1.12 -8.38
N GLU A 118 6.76 -1.92 -8.14
CA GLU A 118 7.10 -2.46 -6.83
C GLU A 118 7.58 -1.38 -5.86
N GLU A 119 8.40 -0.42 -6.32
CA GLU A 119 8.89 0.68 -5.49
C GLU A 119 7.77 1.65 -5.13
N ILE A 120 6.87 1.93 -6.07
CA ILE A 120 5.67 2.76 -5.82
C ILE A 120 4.78 2.06 -4.78
N ARG A 121 4.52 0.76 -4.94
CA ARG A 121 3.77 -0.05 -3.96
C ARG A 121 4.46 -0.07 -2.59
N ALA A 122 5.78 -0.16 -2.55
CA ALA A 122 6.55 -0.12 -1.31
C ALA A 122 6.37 1.21 -0.58
N LEU A 123 6.48 2.34 -1.29
CA LEU A 123 6.24 3.66 -0.70
C LEU A 123 4.80 3.79 -0.18
N LEU A 124 3.80 3.39 -0.98
CA LEU A 124 2.39 3.42 -0.58
C LEU A 124 2.13 2.57 0.66
N PHE A 125 2.71 1.37 0.73
CA PHE A 125 2.62 0.53 1.91
C PHE A 125 3.17 1.24 3.15
N VAL A 126 4.34 1.86 3.03
CA VAL A 126 4.99 2.58 4.13
C VAL A 126 4.14 3.76 4.61
N VAL A 127 3.55 4.53 3.68
CA VAL A 127 2.64 5.64 3.98
C VAL A 127 1.41 5.15 4.73
N LEU A 128 0.69 4.15 4.18
CA LEU A 128 -0.56 3.64 4.79
C LEU A 128 -0.32 3.10 6.20
N ILE A 129 0.73 2.32 6.38
CA ILE A 129 1.09 1.77 7.69
C ILE A 129 1.41 2.89 8.70
N ASN A 130 2.15 3.92 8.30
CA ASN A 130 2.47 5.04 9.19
C ASN A 130 1.26 5.95 9.43
N ALA A 131 0.28 5.96 8.52
CA ALA A 131 -1.05 6.58 8.70
C ALA A 131 -1.97 5.79 9.65
N GLY A 132 -1.53 4.63 10.16
CA GLY A 132 -2.29 3.83 11.11
C GLY A 132 -3.22 2.80 10.46
N VAL A 133 -3.07 2.53 9.16
CA VAL A 133 -3.80 1.44 8.50
C VAL A 133 -3.32 0.11 9.07
N ASP A 134 -4.25 -0.63 9.68
CA ASP A 134 -3.99 -1.97 10.18
C ASP A 134 -4.25 -2.99 9.07
N LEU A 135 -3.15 -3.52 8.52
CA LEU A 135 -3.25 -4.63 7.59
C LEU A 135 -3.39 -5.92 8.39
N PRO A 136 -4.26 -6.86 8.00
CA PRO A 136 -4.41 -8.12 8.70
C PRO A 136 -3.11 -8.91 8.54
N THR A 137 -2.20 -8.76 9.49
CA THR A 137 -0.95 -9.50 9.59
C THR A 137 -0.90 -10.14 10.96
N THR A 138 -0.23 -11.28 11.05
CA THR A 138 0.00 -11.96 12.32
C THR A 138 1.10 -11.30 13.15
N ALA A 139 1.73 -10.24 12.65
CA ALA A 139 2.86 -9.58 13.30
C ALA A 139 2.41 -8.31 14.02
N ILE A 140 2.99 -8.09 15.20
CA ILE A 140 2.71 -6.94 16.07
C ILE A 140 3.10 -5.62 15.39
N ARG A 141 4.09 -5.64 14.48
CA ARG A 141 4.51 -4.46 13.72
C ARG A 141 4.93 -4.82 12.28
N PRO A 142 4.51 -4.02 11.29
CA PRO A 142 4.97 -4.16 9.90
C PRO A 142 6.45 -3.80 9.77
N THR A 143 7.20 -4.73 9.20
CA THR A 143 8.65 -4.64 8.99
C THR A 143 8.97 -4.46 7.50
N CYS A 144 10.25 -4.22 7.20
CA CYS A 144 10.75 -4.13 5.84
C CYS A 144 10.48 -5.39 5.01
N SER A 145 10.52 -6.58 5.62
CA SER A 145 10.21 -7.83 4.92
C SER A 145 8.72 -7.94 4.55
N PHE A 146 7.82 -7.42 5.40
CA PHE A 146 6.41 -7.32 5.05
C PHE A 146 6.20 -6.37 3.89
N MET A 147 6.79 -5.17 3.92
CA MET A 147 6.73 -4.23 2.81
C MET A 147 7.18 -4.90 1.51
N ALA A 148 8.35 -5.54 1.49
CA ALA A 148 8.86 -6.23 0.30
C ALA A 148 7.88 -7.29 -0.23
N LYS A 149 7.31 -8.09 0.67
CA LYS A 149 6.32 -9.12 0.32
C LYS A 149 5.05 -8.53 -0.28
N TYR A 150 4.50 -7.48 0.31
CA TYR A 150 3.26 -6.84 -0.15
C TYR A 150 3.45 -6.04 -1.43
N ALA A 151 4.62 -5.43 -1.57
CA ALA A 151 5.04 -4.73 -2.77
C ALA A 151 5.44 -5.68 -3.91
N GLY A 152 5.65 -6.97 -3.64
CA GLY A 152 6.10 -7.96 -4.63
C GLY A 152 7.53 -7.74 -5.10
N MET A 153 8.39 -7.25 -4.21
CA MET A 153 9.79 -6.96 -4.49
C MET A 153 10.63 -8.23 -4.45
N ASP A 154 11.55 -8.35 -5.42
CA ASP A 154 12.68 -9.27 -5.29
C ASP A 154 13.74 -8.69 -4.34
N HIS A 155 14.74 -9.51 -4.01
CA HIS A 155 15.78 -9.12 -3.05
C HIS A 155 16.58 -7.89 -3.52
N HIS A 156 16.88 -7.82 -4.81
CA HIS A 156 17.65 -6.71 -5.38
C HIS A 156 16.88 -5.39 -5.31
N THR A 157 15.61 -5.37 -5.75
CA THR A 157 14.76 -4.19 -5.71
C THR A 157 14.48 -3.77 -4.27
N TYR A 158 14.29 -4.74 -3.36
CA TYR A 158 14.14 -4.50 -1.93
C TYR A 158 15.35 -3.78 -1.32
N LEU A 159 16.57 -4.31 -1.52
CA LEU A 159 17.79 -3.68 -1.00
C LEU A 159 18.06 -2.33 -1.67
N HIS A 160 17.83 -2.24 -2.98
CA HIS A 160 17.98 -0.99 -3.72
C HIS A 160 17.06 0.09 -3.19
N PHE A 161 15.79 -0.23 -2.93
CA PHE A 161 14.83 0.71 -2.35
C PHE A 161 15.28 1.22 -0.97
N LEU A 162 15.82 0.35 -0.12
CA LEU A 162 16.28 0.72 1.22
C LEU A 162 17.66 1.42 1.26
N SER A 163 18.33 1.59 0.12
CA SER A 163 19.66 2.19 0.08
C SER A 163 19.63 3.67 0.49
N GLU A 164 20.62 4.10 1.27
CA GLU A 164 20.79 5.48 1.72
C GLU A 164 20.96 6.47 0.56
N ASP A 165 21.43 6.01 -0.60
CA ASP A 165 21.59 6.82 -1.80
C ASP A 165 20.26 7.12 -2.50
N ARG A 166 19.17 6.41 -2.17
CA ARG A 166 17.87 6.64 -2.80
C ARG A 166 17.27 7.96 -2.33
N PRO A 167 16.65 8.76 -3.22
CA PRO A 167 16.13 10.08 -2.85
C PRO A 167 15.17 10.06 -1.65
N HIS A 168 14.25 9.10 -1.57
CA HIS A 168 13.29 9.00 -0.47
C HIS A 168 13.94 8.68 0.89
N VAL A 169 15.09 8.00 0.91
CA VAL A 169 15.85 7.74 2.14
C VAL A 169 16.76 8.92 2.45
N LYS A 170 17.52 9.39 1.45
CA LYS A 170 18.46 10.51 1.55
C LYS A 170 17.80 11.82 2.01
N GLN A 171 16.58 12.08 1.55
CA GLN A 171 15.78 13.26 1.93
C GLN A 171 15.05 13.07 3.27
N GLY A 172 15.20 11.91 3.92
CA GLY A 172 14.56 11.61 5.20
C GLY A 172 13.06 11.33 5.12
N LEU A 173 12.47 11.19 3.92
CA LEU A 173 11.04 10.89 3.76
C LEU A 173 10.69 9.49 4.25
N VAL A 174 11.62 8.54 4.10
CA VAL A 174 11.51 7.18 4.63
C VAL A 174 12.79 6.87 5.42
N GLY A 175 12.62 6.53 6.69
CA GLY A 175 13.71 6.13 7.57
C GLY A 175 13.56 4.70 8.06
N LEU A 176 14.68 4.02 8.30
CA LEU A 176 14.71 2.77 9.06
C LEU A 176 14.67 3.09 10.56
N SER A 177 13.78 2.42 11.29
CA SER A 177 13.75 2.52 12.74
C SER A 177 14.91 1.77 13.39
N ASP A 178 15.50 2.43 14.39
CA ASP A 178 16.53 1.95 15.33
C ASP A 178 17.22 0.63 14.93
N ALA A 179 18.12 0.74 13.93
CA ALA A 179 19.00 -0.35 13.51
C ALA A 179 19.92 -0.85 14.64
N ARG A 180 20.03 -0.09 15.74
CA ARG A 180 20.92 -0.38 16.87
C ARG A 180 20.53 -1.62 17.69
N PHE A 181 19.30 -2.09 17.58
CA PHE A 181 18.80 -3.24 18.35
C PHE A 181 18.32 -4.42 17.49
N LYS A 182 18.45 -4.33 16.16
CA LYS A 182 17.95 -5.36 15.25
C LYS A 182 19.11 -6.01 14.50
N THR A 183 19.13 -7.33 14.50
CA THR A 183 20.21 -8.12 13.91
C THR A 183 20.11 -8.19 12.39
N THR A 184 18.93 -7.90 11.81
CA THR A 184 18.70 -7.98 10.36
C THR A 184 17.83 -6.84 9.82
N LEU A 185 18.11 -6.41 8.58
CA LEU A 185 17.29 -5.42 7.86
C LEU A 185 15.82 -5.83 7.71
N SER A 186 15.57 -7.14 7.64
CA SER A 186 14.22 -7.70 7.50
C SER A 186 13.31 -7.39 8.68
N GLU A 187 13.88 -7.19 9.87
CA GLU A 187 13.15 -6.88 11.10
C GLU A 187 12.97 -5.38 11.31
N CYS A 188 13.75 -4.53 10.64
CA CYS A 188 13.62 -3.08 10.75
C CYS A 188 12.20 -2.63 10.39
N THR A 189 11.67 -1.63 11.09
CA THR A 189 10.39 -1.02 10.69
C THR A 189 10.67 0.26 9.93
N LEU A 190 9.81 0.60 8.98
CA LEU A 190 9.94 1.83 8.20
C LEU A 190 9.14 2.94 8.88
N LYS A 191 9.71 4.12 8.95
CA LYS A 191 9.11 5.33 9.51
C LYS A 191 9.00 6.40 8.45
N VAL A 192 7.91 7.13 8.47
CA VAL A 192 7.71 8.36 7.71
C VAL A 192 7.67 9.52 8.72
N PRO A 193 8.42 10.61 8.52
CA PRO A 193 8.27 11.79 9.36
C PRO A 193 6.83 12.30 9.35
N ARG A 194 6.38 12.85 10.48
CA ARG A 194 4.99 13.28 10.65
C ARG A 194 4.59 14.31 9.60
N GLU A 195 5.44 15.27 9.32
CA GLU A 195 5.25 16.31 8.31
C GLU A 195 5.10 15.73 6.90
N ALA A 196 5.91 14.73 6.54
CA ALA A 196 5.83 14.08 5.24
C ALA A 196 4.55 13.24 5.14
N LEU A 197 4.17 12.57 6.23
CA LEU A 197 2.93 11.82 6.30
C LEU A 197 1.71 12.74 6.16
N ALA A 198 1.68 13.85 6.91
CA ALA A 198 0.61 14.83 6.85
C ALA A 198 0.43 15.40 5.43
N ALA A 199 1.55 15.79 4.80
CA ALA A 199 1.56 16.21 3.40
C ALA A 199 0.99 15.14 2.47
N LEU A 200 1.42 13.88 2.60
CA LEU A 200 0.99 12.81 1.70
C LEU A 200 -0.48 12.39 1.89
N THR A 201 -1.03 12.55 3.09
CA THR A 201 -2.43 12.23 3.40
C THR A 201 -3.38 13.42 3.25
N GLY A 202 -2.89 14.58 2.80
CA GLY A 202 -3.71 15.79 2.67
C GLY A 202 -4.11 16.43 4.01
N ALA A 203 -3.45 16.06 5.11
CA ALA A 203 -3.73 16.66 6.41
C ALA A 203 -3.21 18.11 6.46
N PRO A 204 -3.87 19.01 7.22
CA PRO A 204 -3.43 20.37 7.36
C PRO A 204 -2.04 20.43 8.01
N MET A 205 -1.17 21.28 7.45
CA MET A 205 0.20 21.46 7.90
C MET A 205 0.43 22.89 8.38
N SER A 206 1.24 23.03 9.44
CA SER A 206 1.77 24.32 9.86
C SER A 206 2.95 24.76 8.99
N GLU A 207 3.22 26.08 8.93
CA GLU A 207 4.41 26.62 8.24
C GLU A 207 5.72 26.00 8.75
N ALA A 208 5.80 25.73 10.06
CA ALA A 208 6.96 25.08 10.66
C ALA A 208 7.12 23.62 10.21
N GLU A 209 6.03 22.90 9.91
CA GLU A 209 6.08 21.55 9.33
C GLU A 209 6.46 21.60 7.84
N LEU A 210 5.98 22.60 7.09
CA LEU A 210 6.38 22.82 5.70
C LEU A 210 7.89 23.13 5.59
N LEU A 211 8.42 23.97 6.48
CA LEU A 211 9.86 24.29 6.51
C LEU A 211 10.74 23.06 6.72
N LYS A 212 10.26 22.03 7.42
CA LYS A 212 11.00 20.77 7.62
C LYS A 212 11.10 19.93 6.35
N LEU A 213 10.17 20.11 5.42
CA LEU A 213 10.19 19.45 4.11
C LEU A 213 11.01 20.21 3.08
N ASP A 214 11.53 21.40 3.41
CA ASP A 214 12.27 22.23 2.46
C ASP A 214 13.41 21.45 1.80
N LYS A 215 13.63 21.73 0.50
CA LYS A 215 14.62 21.04 -0.36
C LYS A 215 14.37 19.54 -0.54
N SER A 216 13.18 19.04 -0.21
CA SER A 216 12.75 17.69 -0.57
C SER A 216 11.92 17.69 -1.86
N ALA A 217 11.89 16.54 -2.53
CA ALA A 217 11.01 16.34 -3.68
C ALA A 217 9.53 16.52 -3.32
N LEU A 218 9.16 16.32 -2.05
CA LEU A 218 7.79 16.54 -1.58
C LEU A 218 7.46 18.03 -1.45
N ALA A 219 8.41 18.87 -1.02
CA ALA A 219 8.22 20.31 -1.02
C ALA A 219 8.03 20.87 -2.43
N ASP A 220 8.78 20.39 -3.42
CA ASP A 220 8.60 20.79 -4.82
C ASP A 220 7.17 20.51 -5.30
N VAL A 221 6.65 19.32 -4.98
CA VAL A 221 5.28 18.92 -5.33
C VAL A 221 4.22 19.80 -4.65
N LEU A 222 4.44 20.20 -3.39
CA LEU A 222 3.54 21.11 -2.65
C LEU A 222 3.59 22.54 -3.21
N ASN A 223 4.77 23.04 -3.57
CA ASN A 223 4.94 24.36 -4.15
C ASN A 223 4.26 24.47 -5.52
N GLU A 224 4.31 23.40 -6.32
CA GLU A 224 3.59 23.32 -7.60
C GLU A 224 2.07 23.38 -7.43
N GLU A 225 1.55 22.75 -6.38
CA GLU A 225 0.12 22.84 -6.05
C GLU A 225 -0.27 24.25 -5.64
N ALA A 226 0.53 24.89 -4.78
CA ALA A 226 0.28 26.26 -4.33
C ALA A 226 0.27 27.25 -5.52
N ALA A 227 1.28 27.18 -6.38
CA ALA A 227 1.36 28.02 -7.58
C ALA A 227 0.17 27.80 -8.53
N ALA A 228 -0.26 26.55 -8.73
CA ALA A 228 -1.42 26.25 -9.56
C ALA A 228 -2.75 26.75 -8.96
N MET A 229 -2.83 26.91 -7.63
CA MET A 229 -4.00 27.52 -6.98
C MET A 229 -4.00 29.03 -7.15
N GLU A 230 -2.84 29.69 -7.10
CA GLU A 230 -2.70 31.14 -7.31
C GLU A 230 -3.05 31.55 -8.74
N ASP A 231 -2.67 30.76 -9.75
CA ASP A 231 -2.99 31.05 -11.16
C ASP A 231 -4.48 30.92 -11.52
N ASN A 232 -5.28 30.26 -10.67
CA ASN A 232 -6.70 30.01 -10.89
C ASN A 232 -7.65 30.90 -10.05
N GLY A 233 -7.10 31.78 -9.19
CA GLY A 233 -7.85 32.69 -8.32
C GLY A 233 -7.88 34.13 -8.84
#